data_AF-A0A6A7RU43-F1
#
_entry.id   AF-A0A6A7RU43-F1
#
_cell.length_a   1.000
_cell.length_b   1.000
_cell.length_c   1.000
_cell.angle_alpha   90.00
_cell.angle_beta   90.00
_cell.angle_gamma   90.00
#
_symmetry.space_group_name_H-M   'P 1'
#
loop_
_entity.id
_entity.type
_entity.pdbx_description
1 polymer ?
#
loop_
_entity_poly.entity_id
_entity_poly.type
_entity_poly.pdbx_seq_one_letter_code
_entity_poly.pdbx_strand_id
1 'polypeptide(L)'
;MTKYNLLSSLVAYRYLIGQLVRREVILKYRGAVLGIGWSFLYPLLLLGVFTLVFGGVFGGRWGAGGKPTSGGLEMALFIYCGLTIFSPLSEVAIATPKLLLANQNFIKKIIFPTEVLPIVAVLAAAIHGAANLLLLQLAALAAGHAHLSALLTPILLLPAGLFMLGIGWFLTATGAYVRDLAHGMPILMQMLMFALPVFYPANSAPQLLHALNQVNPFAIAIEDLRRAVLYGLAPAWSTWWVTLALGGLFCVLGYRFFMYCQEEFADVL
;
A
#
# COMPACT_ATOMS: atom_id res chain seq x y z
N MET A 1 11.78 27.48 -15.49
CA MET A 1 11.08 26.78 -14.39
C MET A 1 12.11 26.41 -13.35
N THR A 2 12.04 26.98 -12.15
CA THR A 2 12.98 26.65 -11.06
C THR A 2 12.72 25.20 -10.65
N LYS A 3 13.65 24.28 -10.96
CA LYS A 3 13.58 22.88 -10.52
C LYS A 3 13.74 22.88 -9.00
N TYR A 4 12.64 23.04 -8.28
CA TYR A 4 12.63 22.84 -6.85
C TYR A 4 13.05 21.40 -6.55
N ASN A 5 14.02 21.23 -5.65
CA ASN A 5 14.31 19.91 -5.10
C ASN A 5 13.05 19.37 -4.44
N LEU A 6 12.78 18.06 -4.53
CA LEU A 6 11.59 17.39 -3.97
C LEU A 6 11.22 17.90 -2.56
N LEU A 7 12.20 18.02 -1.68
CA LEU A 7 12.03 18.50 -0.30
C LEU A 7 11.53 19.95 -0.23
N SER A 8 12.04 20.82 -1.10
CA SER A 8 11.59 22.20 -1.19
C SER A 8 10.16 22.31 -1.72
N SER A 9 9.77 21.49 -2.70
CA SER A 9 8.37 21.41 -3.16
C SER A 9 7.44 20.95 -2.03
N LEU A 10 7.82 19.92 -1.27
CA LEU A 10 7.02 19.44 -0.13
C LEU A 10 6.78 20.53 0.92
N VAL A 11 7.82 21.28 1.28
CA VAL A 11 7.73 22.33 2.30
C VAL A 11 6.94 23.53 1.80
N ALA A 12 7.15 23.95 0.54
CA ALA A 12 6.47 25.08 -0.07
C ALA A 12 4.98 24.80 -0.28
N TYR A 13 4.63 23.59 -0.71
CA TYR A 13 3.25 23.21 -1.06
C TYR A 13 2.52 22.40 0.02
N ARG A 14 3.03 22.35 1.26
CA ARG A 14 2.43 21.57 2.36
C ARG A 14 0.94 21.83 2.59
N TYR A 15 0.50 23.08 2.47
CA TYR A 15 -0.91 23.45 2.63
C TYR A 15 -1.75 22.89 1.48
N LEU A 16 -1.26 23.05 0.24
CA LEU A 16 -1.90 22.49 -0.95
C LEU A 16 -1.99 20.96 -0.87
N ILE A 17 -0.90 20.28 -0.49
CA ILE A 17 -0.86 18.84 -0.28
C ILE A 17 -1.96 18.42 0.70
N GLY A 18 -2.02 19.07 1.88
CA GLY A 18 -3.04 18.76 2.88
C GLY A 18 -4.48 18.92 2.37
N GLN A 19 -4.75 19.98 1.60
CA GLN A 19 -6.07 20.21 1.00
C GLN A 19 -6.42 19.14 -0.06
N LEU A 20 -5.45 18.75 -0.89
CA LEU A 20 -5.67 17.74 -1.92
C LEU A 20 -5.85 16.34 -1.32
N VAL A 21 -5.06 15.97 -0.30
CA VAL A 21 -5.24 14.71 0.45
C VAL A 21 -6.61 14.66 1.09
N ARG A 22 -7.01 15.72 1.80
CA ARG A 22 -8.35 15.81 2.40
C ARG A 22 -9.45 15.65 1.35
N ARG A 23 -9.30 16.33 0.21
CA ARG A 23 -10.25 16.24 -0.90
C ARG A 23 -10.33 14.81 -1.43
N GLU A 24 -9.20 14.15 -1.65
CA GLU A 24 -9.14 12.79 -2.19
C GLU A 24 -9.82 11.77 -1.28
N VAL A 25 -9.54 11.82 0.03
CA VAL A 25 -10.19 10.96 1.02
C VAL A 25 -11.70 11.21 1.07
N ILE A 26 -12.14 12.48 1.08
CA ILE A 26 -13.58 12.81 1.09
C ILE A 26 -14.27 12.35 -0.20
N LEU A 27 -13.63 12.53 -1.36
CA LEU A 27 -14.20 12.15 -2.65
C LEU A 27 -14.48 10.65 -2.73
N LYS A 28 -13.62 9.81 -2.15
CA LYS A 28 -13.80 8.35 -2.11
C LYS A 28 -15.09 7.92 -1.41
N TYR A 29 -15.51 8.69 -0.40
CA TYR A 29 -16.70 8.39 0.41
C TYR A 29 -17.88 9.32 0.14
N ARG A 30 -17.78 10.19 -0.87
CA ARG A 30 -18.81 11.19 -1.17
C ARG A 30 -20.08 10.51 -1.69
N GLY A 31 -21.22 10.87 -1.10
CA GLY A 31 -22.53 10.31 -1.48
C GLY A 31 -22.86 8.98 -0.80
N ALA A 32 -21.95 8.42 0.01
CA ALA A 32 -22.24 7.23 0.81
C ALA A 32 -22.93 7.60 2.13
N VAL A 33 -23.96 6.83 2.52
CA VAL A 33 -24.72 7.04 3.77
C VAL A 33 -23.80 7.02 5.01
N LEU A 34 -22.86 6.07 5.07
CA LEU A 34 -21.90 5.95 6.18
C LEU A 34 -20.66 6.85 6.03
N GLY A 35 -20.48 7.48 4.86
CA GLY A 35 -19.31 8.32 4.57
C GLY A 35 -17.98 7.63 4.91
N ILE A 36 -17.12 8.33 5.67
CA ILE A 36 -15.80 7.84 6.08
C ILE A 36 -15.87 6.56 6.96
N GLY A 37 -17.02 6.23 7.56
CA GLY A 37 -17.21 5.00 8.31
C GLY A 37 -16.93 3.74 7.50
N TRP A 38 -17.04 3.80 6.17
CA TRP A 38 -16.66 2.71 5.27
C TRP A 38 -15.16 2.35 5.33
N SER A 39 -14.29 3.29 5.70
CA SER A 39 -12.85 3.01 5.91
C SER A 39 -12.60 1.99 7.02
N PHE A 40 -13.51 1.86 7.99
CA PHE A 40 -13.44 0.90 9.09
C PHE A 40 -14.38 -0.29 8.88
N LEU A 41 -15.58 -0.03 8.33
CA LEU A 41 -16.57 -1.08 8.13
C LEU A 41 -16.12 -2.10 7.08
N TYR A 42 -15.57 -1.65 5.94
CA TYR A 42 -15.12 -2.57 4.89
C TYR A 42 -14.05 -3.55 5.39
N PRO A 43 -12.96 -3.09 6.05
CA PRO A 43 -11.95 -4.03 6.53
C PRO A 43 -12.44 -4.92 7.68
N LEU A 44 -13.36 -4.43 8.53
CA LEU A 44 -14.02 -5.25 9.56
C LEU A 44 -14.85 -6.38 8.96
N LEU A 45 -15.66 -6.07 7.94
CA LEU A 45 -16.44 -7.08 7.21
C LEU A 45 -15.52 -8.09 6.54
N LEU A 46 -14.42 -7.63 5.94
CA LEU A 46 -13.44 -8.50 5.28
C LEU A 46 -12.78 -9.46 6.27
N LEU A 47 -12.35 -8.97 7.44
CA LEU A 47 -11.82 -9.80 8.52
C LEU A 47 -12.86 -10.82 9.02
N GLY A 48 -14.11 -10.39 9.18
CA GLY A 48 -15.24 -11.25 9.56
C GLY A 48 -15.48 -12.36 8.52
N VAL A 49 -15.51 -12.02 7.23
CA VAL A 49 -15.65 -12.98 6.13
C VAL A 49 -14.52 -14.01 6.16
N PHE A 50 -13.26 -13.59 6.28
CA PHE A 50 -12.15 -14.55 6.38
C PHE A 50 -12.24 -15.43 7.63
N THR A 51 -12.64 -14.87 8.76
CA THR A 51 -12.82 -15.64 10.00
C THR A 51 -13.91 -16.71 9.84
N LEU A 52 -15.05 -16.36 9.22
CA LEU A 52 -16.15 -17.29 8.96
C LEU A 52 -15.77 -18.37 7.94
N VAL A 53 -15.08 -17.99 6.85
CA VAL A 53 -14.67 -18.93 5.81
C VAL A 53 -13.63 -19.91 6.35
N PHE A 54 -12.56 -19.44 6.99
CA PHE A 54 -11.50 -20.33 7.47
C PHE A 54 -11.86 -21.06 8.77
N GLY A 55 -12.68 -20.46 9.62
CA GLY A 55 -13.17 -21.08 10.85
C GLY A 55 -14.31 -22.07 10.61
N GLY A 56 -15.31 -21.67 9.82
CA GLY A 56 -16.51 -22.47 9.57
C GLY A 56 -16.36 -23.46 8.42
N VAL A 57 -15.94 -22.99 7.23
CA VAL A 57 -15.90 -23.84 6.01
C VAL A 57 -14.69 -24.77 6.01
N PHE A 58 -13.51 -24.27 6.35
CA PHE A 58 -12.27 -25.06 6.37
C PHE A 58 -11.99 -25.73 7.74
N GLY A 59 -12.89 -25.56 8.72
CA GLY A 59 -12.83 -26.22 10.03
C GLY A 59 -11.56 -25.93 10.83
N GLY A 60 -10.89 -24.79 10.60
CA GLY A 60 -9.65 -24.44 11.28
C GLY A 60 -8.44 -25.33 10.96
N ARG A 61 -8.50 -26.14 9.90
CA ARG A 61 -7.46 -27.13 9.54
C ARG A 61 -6.30 -26.55 8.72
N TRP A 62 -6.26 -25.24 8.53
CA TRP A 62 -5.25 -24.57 7.70
C TRP A 62 -4.13 -23.99 8.58
N GLY A 63 -3.02 -24.72 8.71
CA GLY A 63 -1.84 -24.29 9.47
C GLY A 63 -0.71 -25.33 9.45
N ALA A 64 0.53 -24.87 9.26
CA ALA A 64 1.72 -25.72 9.35
C ALA A 64 1.96 -26.10 10.82
N GLY A 65 1.66 -27.34 11.20
CA GLY A 65 2.08 -27.89 12.50
C GLY A 65 1.04 -28.59 13.36
N GLY A 66 -0.18 -28.87 12.87
CA GLY A 66 -1.06 -29.87 13.48
C GLY A 66 -1.51 -29.62 14.94
N LYS A 67 -1.37 -28.40 15.46
CA LYS A 67 -1.92 -28.03 16.77
C LYS A 67 -3.32 -27.41 16.62
N PRO A 68 -4.32 -27.86 17.38
CA PRO A 68 -5.67 -27.30 17.33
C PRO A 68 -5.69 -25.99 18.13
N THR A 69 -5.49 -24.88 17.46
CA THR A 69 -5.76 -23.53 17.98
C THR A 69 -6.77 -22.89 17.04
N SER A 70 -7.97 -22.54 17.53
CA SER A 70 -8.76 -21.37 17.07
C SER A 70 -8.57 -20.92 15.60
N GLY A 71 -8.63 -21.85 14.64
CA GLY A 71 -7.91 -21.68 13.37
C GLY A 71 -8.46 -20.64 12.39
N GLY A 72 -9.74 -20.28 12.54
CA GLY A 72 -10.38 -19.32 11.64
C GLY A 72 -9.86 -17.89 11.82
N LEU A 73 -9.81 -17.42 13.07
CA LEU A 73 -9.36 -16.06 13.38
C LEU A 73 -7.87 -15.88 13.15
N GLU A 74 -7.05 -16.88 13.54
CA GLU A 74 -5.61 -16.87 13.30
C GLU A 74 -5.29 -16.77 11.80
N MET A 75 -5.97 -17.57 10.98
CA MET A 75 -5.79 -17.50 9.52
C MET A 75 -6.30 -16.18 8.94
N ALA A 76 -7.44 -15.68 9.45
CA ALA A 76 -7.96 -14.38 9.03
C ALA A 76 -6.96 -13.26 9.33
N LEU A 77 -6.37 -13.23 10.53
CA LEU A 77 -5.32 -12.28 10.91
C LEU A 77 -4.08 -12.43 10.02
N PHE A 78 -3.65 -13.66 9.73
CA PHE A 78 -2.52 -13.95 8.84
C PHE A 78 -2.71 -13.36 7.42
N ILE A 79 -3.89 -13.54 6.83
CA ILE A 79 -4.26 -12.97 5.53
C ILE A 79 -4.38 -11.45 5.65
N TYR A 80 -5.00 -10.97 6.72
CA TYR A 80 -5.27 -9.56 6.93
C TYR A 80 -3.99 -8.74 7.13
N CYS A 81 -2.92 -9.31 7.69
CA CYS A 81 -1.57 -8.73 7.63
C CYS A 81 -1.15 -8.46 6.18
N GLY A 82 -1.31 -9.45 5.30
CA GLY A 82 -1.00 -9.31 3.87
C GLY A 82 -1.80 -8.19 3.20
N LEU A 83 -3.10 -8.13 3.48
CA LEU A 83 -4.01 -7.13 2.92
C LEU A 83 -3.76 -5.73 3.46
N THR A 84 -3.27 -5.59 4.68
CA THR A 84 -2.90 -4.30 5.27
C THR A 84 -1.80 -3.60 4.47
N ILE A 85 -0.86 -4.36 3.91
CA ILE A 85 0.19 -3.85 3.00
C ILE A 85 -0.33 -3.70 1.58
N PHE A 86 -1.05 -4.72 1.11
CA PHE A 86 -1.45 -4.82 -0.28
C PHE A 86 -2.54 -3.80 -0.66
N SER A 87 -3.46 -3.46 0.25
CA SER A 87 -4.56 -2.53 -0.04
C SER A 87 -4.06 -1.12 -0.39
N PRO A 88 -3.17 -0.47 0.39
CA PRO A 88 -2.59 0.82 0.01
C PRO A 88 -1.80 0.75 -1.31
N LEU A 89 -1.03 -0.33 -1.53
CA LEU A 89 -0.30 -0.55 -2.78
C LEU A 89 -1.24 -0.56 -3.98
N SER A 90 -2.29 -1.38 -3.91
CA SER A 90 -3.29 -1.50 -4.97
C SER A 90 -4.00 -0.18 -5.23
N GLU A 91 -4.35 0.55 -4.17
CA GLU A 91 -4.97 1.89 -4.27
C GLU A 91 -4.07 2.88 -5.02
N VAL A 92 -2.79 2.99 -4.64
CA VAL A 92 -1.83 3.88 -5.31
C VAL A 92 -1.61 3.45 -6.76
N ALA A 93 -1.40 2.17 -7.01
CA ALA A 93 -1.06 1.66 -8.33
C ALA A 93 -2.21 1.80 -9.33
N ILE A 94 -3.47 1.71 -8.88
CA ILE A 94 -4.66 1.89 -9.73
C ILE A 94 -4.97 3.37 -9.96
N ALA A 95 -4.75 4.23 -8.96
CA ALA A 95 -5.08 5.66 -9.06
C ALA A 95 -4.06 6.44 -9.90
N THR A 96 -2.78 6.16 -9.71
CA THR A 96 -1.66 6.96 -10.24
C THR A 96 -1.62 7.15 -11.75
N PRO A 97 -1.97 6.18 -12.61
CA PRO A 97 -1.99 6.38 -14.07
C PRO A 97 -3.00 7.43 -14.54
N LYS A 98 -4.04 7.71 -13.74
CA LYS A 98 -5.13 8.64 -14.09
C LYS A 98 -4.94 10.04 -13.52
N LEU A 99 -3.93 10.26 -12.67
CA LEU A 99 -3.84 11.45 -11.84
C LEU A 99 -3.73 12.76 -12.63
N LEU A 100 -2.94 12.78 -13.70
CA LEU A 100 -2.76 14.00 -14.50
C LEU A 100 -4.04 14.38 -15.24
N LEU A 101 -4.68 13.41 -15.89
CA LEU A 101 -5.96 13.63 -16.61
C LEU A 101 -7.09 14.02 -15.65
N ALA A 102 -7.19 13.35 -14.49
CA ALA A 102 -8.18 13.68 -13.47
C ALA A 102 -8.01 15.09 -12.87
N ASN A 103 -6.80 15.66 -12.95
CA ASN A 103 -6.48 16.98 -12.41
C ASN A 103 -6.11 18.01 -13.50
N GLN A 104 -6.40 17.74 -14.78
CA GLN A 104 -6.04 18.57 -15.93
C GLN A 104 -6.49 20.03 -15.78
N ASN A 105 -7.66 20.27 -15.17
CA ASN A 105 -8.18 21.61 -14.89
C ASN A 105 -7.28 22.44 -13.97
N PHE A 106 -6.57 21.82 -13.03
CA PHE A 106 -5.62 22.52 -12.16
C PHE A 106 -4.31 22.79 -12.89
N ILE A 107 -3.85 21.82 -13.68
CA ILE A 107 -2.58 21.86 -14.41
C ILE A 107 -2.60 22.95 -15.49
N LYS A 108 -3.70 23.08 -16.23
CA LYS A 108 -3.81 24.05 -17.34
C LYS A 108 -4.06 25.50 -16.91
N LYS A 109 -4.53 25.73 -15.67
CA LYS A 109 -5.03 27.05 -15.25
C LYS A 109 -4.12 27.79 -14.27
N ILE A 110 -3.23 27.09 -13.57
CA ILE A 110 -2.34 27.65 -12.54
C ILE A 110 -0.97 26.97 -12.67
N ILE A 111 0.12 27.64 -12.29
CA ILE A 111 1.45 27.02 -12.15
C ILE A 111 1.38 25.97 -11.04
N PHE A 112 0.97 24.75 -11.41
CA PHE A 112 0.67 23.67 -10.48
C PHE A 112 1.85 22.66 -10.45
N PRO A 113 2.41 22.36 -9.28
CA PRO A 113 3.50 21.38 -9.15
C PRO A 113 2.95 19.95 -9.33
N THR A 114 2.98 19.44 -10.56
CA THR A 114 2.40 18.12 -10.88
C THR A 114 3.05 16.97 -10.13
N GLU A 115 4.30 17.12 -9.69
CA GLU A 115 5.02 16.14 -8.87
C GLU A 115 4.37 15.87 -7.51
N VAL A 116 3.50 16.77 -7.05
CA VAL A 116 2.73 16.65 -5.80
C VAL A 116 1.60 15.63 -5.92
N LEU A 117 1.06 15.36 -7.11
CA LEU A 117 -0.10 14.47 -7.26
C LEU A 117 0.18 13.04 -6.79
N PRO A 118 1.30 12.39 -7.13
CA PRO A 118 1.60 11.05 -6.62
C PRO A 118 1.84 11.02 -5.10
N ILE A 119 2.40 12.09 -4.53
CA ILE A 119 2.54 12.23 -3.07
C ILE A 119 1.17 12.25 -2.41
N VAL A 120 0.25 13.03 -2.96
CA VAL A 120 -1.14 13.14 -2.48
C VAL A 120 -1.83 11.77 -2.49
N ALA A 121 -1.72 11.02 -3.59
CA ALA A 121 -2.30 9.68 -3.70
C ALA A 121 -1.71 8.69 -2.66
N VAL A 122 -0.40 8.70 -2.45
CA VAL A 122 0.25 7.85 -1.44
C VAL A 122 -0.17 8.23 -0.03
N LEU A 123 -0.28 9.53 0.29
CA LEU A 123 -0.73 10.00 1.60
C LEU A 123 -2.21 9.66 1.84
N ALA A 124 -3.07 9.79 0.83
CA ALA A 124 -4.47 9.38 0.92
C ALA A 124 -4.59 7.87 1.16
N ALA A 125 -3.85 7.04 0.41
CA ALA A 125 -3.78 5.61 0.63
C ALA A 125 -3.20 5.24 2.01
N ALA A 126 -2.23 6.00 2.52
CA ALA A 126 -1.65 5.81 3.85
C ALA A 126 -2.67 6.08 4.97
N ILE A 127 -3.63 6.99 4.79
CA ILE A 127 -4.72 7.20 5.76
C ILE A 127 -5.61 5.95 5.84
N HIS A 128 -5.98 5.36 4.70
CA HIS A 128 -6.70 4.08 4.69
C HIS A 128 -5.85 2.93 5.24
N GLY A 129 -4.56 2.91 4.89
CA GLY A 129 -3.59 1.96 5.44
C GLY A 129 -3.46 2.04 6.96
N ALA A 130 -3.49 3.25 7.53
CA ALA A 130 -3.48 3.46 8.97
C ALA A 130 -4.77 2.93 9.63
N ALA A 131 -5.93 3.08 9.00
CA ALA A 131 -7.18 2.48 9.47
C ALA A 131 -7.11 0.93 9.43
N ASN A 132 -6.59 0.35 8.34
CA ASN A 132 -6.37 -1.09 8.22
C ASN A 132 -5.41 -1.60 9.30
N LEU A 133 -4.28 -0.90 9.50
CA LEU A 133 -3.29 -1.24 10.51
C LEU A 133 -3.88 -1.15 11.92
N LEU A 134 -4.60 -0.07 12.24
CA LEU A 134 -5.25 0.08 13.54
C LEU A 134 -6.23 -1.08 13.80
N LEU A 135 -7.05 -1.44 12.81
CA LEU A 135 -7.97 -2.57 12.94
C LEU A 135 -7.23 -3.90 13.12
N LEU A 136 -6.14 -4.13 12.38
CA LEU A 136 -5.30 -5.32 12.54
C LEU A 136 -4.79 -5.42 13.97
N GLN A 137 -4.29 -4.32 14.54
CA GLN A 137 -3.77 -4.32 15.91
C GLN A 137 -4.87 -4.58 16.95
N LEU A 138 -6.03 -3.95 16.81
CA LEU A 138 -7.16 -4.20 17.70
C LEU A 138 -7.64 -5.65 17.64
N ALA A 139 -7.70 -6.22 16.43
CA ALA A 139 -8.10 -7.61 16.23
C ALA A 139 -7.07 -8.61 16.76
N ALA A 140 -5.78 -8.33 16.55
CA ALA A 140 -4.68 -9.14 17.09
C ALA A 140 -4.68 -9.11 18.64
N LEU A 141 -4.86 -7.93 19.24
CA LEU A 141 -5.01 -7.79 20.70
C LEU A 141 -6.22 -8.58 21.22
N ALA A 142 -7.37 -8.49 20.55
CA ALA A 142 -8.57 -9.25 20.91
C ALA A 142 -8.38 -10.76 20.79
N ALA A 143 -7.49 -11.22 19.89
CA ALA A 143 -7.13 -12.63 19.72
C ALA A 143 -6.04 -13.12 20.70
N GLY A 144 -5.48 -12.23 21.54
CA GLY A 144 -4.44 -12.57 22.53
C GLY A 144 -3.00 -12.30 22.08
N HIS A 145 -2.79 -11.74 20.88
CA HIS A 145 -1.47 -11.38 20.34
C HIS A 145 -1.01 -10.00 20.84
N ALA A 146 -0.72 -9.89 22.14
CA ALA A 146 -0.29 -8.64 22.77
C ALA A 146 1.25 -8.49 22.79
N HIS A 147 1.84 -8.29 21.61
CA HIS A 147 3.29 -8.17 21.48
C HIS A 147 3.77 -6.70 21.37
N LEU A 148 4.85 -6.36 22.08
CA LEU A 148 5.44 -5.01 22.01
C LEU A 148 6.02 -4.70 20.63
N SER A 149 6.46 -5.72 19.89
CA SER A 149 6.93 -5.61 18.50
C SER A 149 5.87 -5.03 17.57
N ALA A 150 4.59 -5.19 17.88
CA ALA A 150 3.49 -4.63 17.10
C ALA A 150 3.54 -3.09 17.03
N LEU A 151 4.10 -2.41 18.03
CA LEU A 151 4.27 -0.95 18.02
C LEU A 151 5.26 -0.46 16.96
N LEU A 152 6.18 -1.33 16.51
CA LEU A 152 7.16 -1.00 15.48
C LEU A 152 6.56 -1.00 14.07
N THR A 153 5.33 -1.50 13.90
CA THR A 153 4.71 -1.67 12.58
C THR A 153 4.74 -0.43 11.70
N PRO A 154 4.47 0.81 12.16
CA PRO A 154 4.55 1.98 11.26
C PRO A 154 5.95 2.19 10.67
N ILE A 155 7.00 1.88 11.43
CA ILE A 155 8.40 1.96 10.97
C ILE A 155 8.69 0.86 9.96
N LEU A 156 8.15 -0.35 10.19
CA LEU A 156 8.31 -1.48 9.28
C LEU A 156 7.70 -1.25 7.90
N LEU A 157 6.69 -0.39 7.81
CA LEU A 157 6.04 -0.05 6.54
C LEU A 157 6.78 1.03 5.74
N LEU A 158 7.79 1.70 6.30
CA LEU A 158 8.51 2.79 5.63
C LEU A 158 9.15 2.38 4.29
N PRO A 159 9.85 1.24 4.17
CA PRO A 159 10.40 0.80 2.88
C PRO A 159 9.32 0.63 1.80
N ALA A 160 8.20 -0.01 2.16
CA ALA A 160 7.06 -0.19 1.26
C ALA A 160 6.43 1.16 0.87
N GLY A 161 6.33 2.11 1.81
CA GLY A 161 5.87 3.47 1.56
C GLY A 161 6.72 4.23 0.54
N LEU A 162 8.04 4.18 0.67
CA LEU A 162 8.96 4.78 -0.30
C LEU A 162 8.84 4.13 -1.67
N PHE A 163 8.72 2.81 -1.72
CA PHE A 163 8.54 2.09 -2.97
C PHE A 163 7.21 2.46 -3.65
N MET A 164 6.11 2.57 -2.89
CA MET A 164 4.82 3.04 -3.40
C MET A 164 4.91 4.43 -4.00
N LEU A 165 5.69 5.33 -3.41
CA LEU A 165 5.90 6.67 -3.96
C LEU A 165 6.68 6.65 -5.29
N GLY A 166 7.71 5.81 -5.38
CA GLY A 166 8.42 5.56 -6.64
C GLY A 166 7.51 4.99 -7.73
N ILE A 167 6.68 3.99 -7.40
CA ILE A 167 5.65 3.45 -8.30
C ILE A 167 4.71 4.56 -8.74
N GLY A 168 4.24 5.38 -7.79
CA GLY A 168 3.26 6.42 -8.08
C GLY A 168 3.78 7.43 -9.10
N TRP A 169 5.00 7.93 -8.94
CA TRP A 169 5.61 8.81 -9.94
C TRP A 169 5.79 8.12 -11.30
N PHE A 170 6.30 6.89 -11.30
CA PHE A 170 6.53 6.13 -12.52
C PHE A 170 5.22 5.89 -13.31
N LEU A 171 4.18 5.45 -12.62
CA LEU A 171 2.87 5.16 -13.22
C LEU A 171 2.12 6.43 -13.63
N THR A 172 2.25 7.53 -12.88
CA THR A 172 1.66 8.81 -13.29
C THR A 172 2.30 9.35 -14.56
N ALA A 173 3.64 9.30 -14.67
CA ALA A 173 4.34 9.71 -15.88
C ALA A 173 3.94 8.82 -17.07
N THR A 174 4.01 7.50 -16.90
CA THR A 174 3.70 6.55 -17.98
C THR A 174 2.22 6.60 -18.40
N GLY A 175 1.31 6.74 -17.44
CA GLY A 175 -0.14 6.82 -17.67
C GLY A 175 -0.57 8.06 -18.45
N ALA A 176 0.24 9.12 -18.45
CA ALA A 176 0.01 10.29 -19.30
C ALA A 176 0.07 9.92 -20.79
N TYR A 177 1.03 9.08 -21.18
CA TYR A 177 1.26 8.66 -22.56
C TYR A 177 0.48 7.39 -22.92
N VAL A 178 0.34 6.45 -21.97
CA VAL A 178 -0.27 5.13 -22.19
C VAL A 178 -1.58 5.01 -21.43
N ARG A 179 -2.69 5.36 -22.08
CA ARG A 179 -4.03 5.36 -21.46
C ARG A 179 -4.50 3.98 -21.04
N ASP A 180 -4.11 2.93 -21.76
CA ASP A 180 -4.50 1.54 -21.47
C ASP A 180 -3.94 1.04 -20.14
N LEU A 181 -2.86 1.65 -19.66
CA LEU A 181 -2.28 1.32 -18.36
C LEU A 181 -3.33 1.49 -17.25
N ALA A 182 -4.19 2.51 -17.37
CA ALA A 182 -5.27 2.79 -16.43
C ALA A 182 -6.38 1.71 -16.38
N HIS A 183 -6.51 0.91 -17.44
CA HIS A 183 -7.41 -0.24 -17.53
C HIS A 183 -6.72 -1.54 -17.11
N GLY A 184 -5.42 -1.68 -17.40
CA GLY A 184 -4.63 -2.86 -17.04
C GLY A 184 -4.28 -2.94 -15.56
N MET A 185 -4.09 -1.81 -14.87
CA MET A 185 -3.64 -1.80 -13.48
C MET A 185 -4.50 -2.60 -12.50
N PRO A 186 -5.85 -2.54 -12.52
CA PRO A 186 -6.68 -3.40 -11.68
C PRO A 186 -6.41 -4.89 -11.86
N ILE A 187 -6.20 -5.34 -13.10
CA ILE A 187 -5.91 -6.75 -13.42
C ILE A 187 -4.51 -7.13 -12.93
N LEU A 188 -3.52 -6.25 -13.17
CA LEU A 188 -2.16 -6.45 -12.68
C LEU A 188 -2.11 -6.54 -11.15
N MET A 189 -2.85 -5.68 -10.44
CA MET A 189 -2.96 -5.75 -8.98
C MET A 189 -3.64 -7.05 -8.54
N GLN A 190 -4.71 -7.48 -9.19
CA GLN A 190 -5.34 -8.76 -8.86
C GLN A 190 -4.36 -9.93 -9.00
N MET A 191 -3.55 -9.97 -10.07
CA MET A 191 -2.51 -11.00 -10.25
C MET A 191 -1.40 -10.88 -9.19
N LEU A 192 -0.94 -9.65 -8.92
CA LEU A 192 0.11 -9.37 -7.94
C LEU A 192 -0.30 -9.78 -6.52
N MET A 193 -1.59 -9.68 -6.17
CA MET A 193 -2.12 -10.13 -4.88
C MET A 193 -1.85 -11.61 -4.63
N PHE A 194 -1.95 -12.45 -5.66
CA PHE A 194 -1.64 -13.89 -5.57
C PHE A 194 -0.15 -14.20 -5.75
N ALA A 195 0.61 -13.35 -6.44
CA ALA A 195 2.05 -13.51 -6.58
C ALA A 195 2.81 -13.15 -5.29
N LEU A 196 2.31 -12.17 -4.53
CA LEU A 196 2.81 -11.82 -3.20
C LEU A 196 2.32 -12.82 -2.15
N PRO A 197 3.05 -12.97 -1.02
CA PRO A 197 2.69 -13.90 0.04
C PRO A 197 1.53 -13.37 0.90
N VAL A 198 0.42 -12.93 0.30
CA VAL A 198 -0.77 -12.41 1.00
C VAL A 198 -1.55 -13.55 1.65
N PHE A 199 -1.79 -14.63 0.91
CA PHE A 199 -2.61 -15.76 1.35
C PHE A 199 -1.80 -16.95 1.88
N TYR A 200 -0.47 -16.92 1.72
CA TYR A 200 0.41 -18.04 2.02
C TYR A 200 1.75 -17.57 2.62
N PRO A 201 2.45 -18.41 3.39
CA PRO A 201 3.81 -18.12 3.86
C PRO A 201 4.80 -18.08 2.70
N ALA A 202 5.75 -17.13 2.69
CA ALA A 202 6.69 -16.99 1.57
C ALA A 202 7.38 -18.32 1.19
N ASN A 203 7.76 -19.13 2.18
CA ASN A 203 8.45 -20.41 1.99
C ASN A 203 7.63 -21.52 1.30
N SER A 204 6.31 -21.38 1.21
CA SER A 204 5.46 -22.35 0.49
C SER A 204 5.26 -21.99 -0.99
N ALA A 205 5.86 -20.89 -1.46
CA ALA A 205 5.75 -20.47 -2.85
C ALA A 205 6.58 -21.40 -3.77
N PRO A 206 6.16 -21.61 -5.04
CA PRO A 206 7.00 -22.21 -6.07
C PRO A 206 8.35 -21.48 -6.19
N GLN A 207 9.40 -22.20 -6.60
CA GLN A 207 10.80 -21.73 -6.57
C GLN A 207 11.00 -20.33 -7.19
N LEU A 208 10.35 -20.03 -8.31
CA LEU A 208 10.42 -18.71 -8.95
C LEU A 208 9.79 -17.61 -8.07
N LEU A 209 8.58 -17.83 -7.55
CA LEU A 209 7.90 -16.87 -6.69
C LEU A 209 8.61 -16.71 -5.35
N HIS A 210 9.19 -17.79 -4.81
CA HIS A 210 10.00 -17.74 -3.59
C HIS A 210 11.20 -16.81 -3.77
N ALA A 211 11.96 -16.98 -4.87
CA ALA A 211 13.10 -16.12 -5.18
C ALA A 211 12.70 -14.65 -5.38
N LEU A 212 11.60 -14.39 -6.07
CA LEU A 212 11.09 -13.02 -6.25
C LEU A 212 10.66 -12.39 -4.93
N ASN A 213 9.97 -13.14 -4.07
CA ASN A 213 9.47 -12.67 -2.78
C ASN A 213 10.58 -12.42 -1.75
N GLN A 214 11.77 -13.00 -1.93
CA GLN A 214 12.94 -12.71 -1.07
C GLN A 214 13.53 -11.32 -1.28
N VAL A 215 13.27 -10.69 -2.43
CA VAL A 215 13.83 -9.37 -2.77
C VAL A 215 12.74 -8.30 -2.84
N ASN A 216 11.49 -8.70 -3.04
CA ASN A 216 10.36 -7.78 -3.16
C ASN A 216 10.07 -7.05 -1.84
N PRO A 217 10.15 -5.69 -1.80
CA PRO A 217 9.91 -4.91 -0.58
C PRO A 217 8.53 -5.11 0.03
N PHE A 218 7.50 -5.38 -0.78
CA PHE A 218 6.15 -5.66 -0.28
C PHE A 218 6.03 -7.05 0.32
N ALA A 219 6.66 -8.06 -0.29
CA ALA A 219 6.68 -9.40 0.28
C ALA A 219 7.39 -9.44 1.64
N ILE A 220 8.52 -8.73 1.75
CA ILE A 220 9.27 -8.59 3.00
C ILE A 220 8.45 -7.82 4.04
N ALA A 221 7.80 -6.71 3.65
CA ALA A 221 6.94 -5.95 4.56
C ALA A 221 5.74 -6.76 5.08
N ILE A 222 5.13 -7.63 4.25
CA ILE A 222 4.06 -8.54 4.68
C ILE A 222 4.58 -9.51 5.75
N GLU A 223 5.75 -10.10 5.54
CA GLU A 223 6.32 -11.06 6.49
C GLU A 223 6.80 -10.40 7.78
N ASP A 224 7.44 -9.22 7.70
CA ASP A 224 7.82 -8.44 8.88
C ASP A 224 6.59 -7.99 9.70
N LEU A 225 5.49 -7.64 9.03
CA LEU A 225 4.24 -7.32 9.72
C LEU A 225 3.67 -8.54 10.47
N ARG A 226 3.69 -9.74 9.86
CA ARG A 226 3.29 -10.98 10.54
C ARG A 226 4.19 -11.32 11.72
N ARG A 227 5.51 -11.23 11.54
CA ARG A 227 6.50 -11.46 12.61
C ARG A 227 6.26 -10.55 13.80
N ALA A 228 6.03 -9.27 13.54
CA ALA A 228 5.82 -8.27 14.59
C ALA A 228 4.48 -8.42 15.30
N VAL A 229 3.39 -8.71 14.57
CA VAL A 229 2.02 -8.69 15.11
C VAL A 229 1.57 -10.06 15.64
N LEU A 230 1.87 -11.16 14.93
CA LEU A 230 1.33 -12.49 15.25
C LEU A 230 2.32 -13.37 16.02
N TYR A 231 3.62 -13.17 15.83
CA TYR A 231 4.65 -14.04 16.42
C TYR A 231 5.46 -13.38 17.53
N GLY A 232 5.30 -12.07 17.74
CA GLY A 232 6.06 -11.31 18.74
C GLY A 232 7.56 -11.26 18.47
N LEU A 233 7.97 -11.54 17.23
CA LEU A 233 9.37 -11.60 16.84
C LEU A 233 9.84 -10.22 16.41
N ALA A 234 11.10 -9.93 16.73
CA ALA A 234 11.76 -8.76 16.18
C ALA A 234 11.81 -8.87 14.64
N PRO A 235 11.53 -7.76 13.94
CA PRO A 235 11.74 -7.65 12.50
C PRO A 235 13.19 -7.96 12.14
N ALA A 236 13.39 -8.51 10.95
CA ALA A 236 14.74 -8.79 10.47
C ALA A 236 15.40 -7.46 10.03
N TRP A 237 16.06 -6.78 10.97
CA TRP A 237 16.66 -5.46 10.72
C TRP A 237 17.65 -5.44 9.55
N SER A 238 18.37 -6.54 9.32
CA SER A 238 19.28 -6.68 8.18
C SER A 238 18.53 -6.57 6.84
N THR A 239 17.45 -7.31 6.66
CA THR A 239 16.60 -7.22 5.46
C THR A 239 15.85 -5.91 5.39
N TRP A 240 15.46 -5.34 6.53
CA TRP A 240 14.77 -4.04 6.59
C TRP A 240 15.62 -2.88 6.07
N TRP A 241 16.91 -2.81 6.43
CA TRP A 241 17.80 -1.77 5.90
C TRP A 241 18.04 -1.91 4.40
N VAL A 242 18.17 -3.15 3.91
CA VAL A 242 18.32 -3.44 2.48
C VAL A 242 17.07 -3.01 1.71
N THR A 243 15.87 -3.37 2.20
CA THR A 243 14.62 -2.95 1.55
C THR A 243 14.38 -1.46 1.65
N LEU A 244 14.80 -0.80 2.74
CA LEU A 244 14.75 0.66 2.86
C LEU A 244 15.63 1.32 1.78
N ALA A 245 16.85 0.82 1.59
CA ALA A 245 17.76 1.32 0.55
C ALA A 245 17.18 1.09 -0.86
N LEU A 246 16.63 -0.08 -1.14
CA LEU A 246 15.99 -0.39 -2.42
C LEU A 246 14.73 0.46 -2.66
N GLY A 247 13.89 0.63 -1.63
CA GLY A 247 12.70 1.50 -1.68
C GLY A 247 13.07 2.96 -1.90
N GLY A 248 14.10 3.45 -1.21
CA GLY A 248 14.64 4.79 -1.40
C GLY A 248 15.24 5.00 -2.79
N LEU A 249 16.01 4.03 -3.29
CA LEU A 249 16.55 4.06 -4.65
C LEU A 249 15.42 4.11 -5.70
N PHE A 250 14.42 3.24 -5.57
CA PHE A 250 13.27 3.22 -6.49
C PHE A 250 12.45 4.51 -6.43
N CYS A 251 12.27 5.07 -5.23
CA CYS A 251 11.65 6.38 -5.01
C CYS A 251 12.38 7.49 -5.78
N VAL A 252 13.72 7.56 -5.67
CA VAL A 252 14.54 8.52 -6.39
C VAL A 252 14.48 8.31 -7.91
N LEU A 253 14.57 7.05 -8.37
CA LEU A 253 14.50 6.74 -9.80
C LEU A 253 13.14 7.09 -10.39
N GLY A 254 12.05 6.75 -9.70
CA GLY A 254 10.68 7.10 -10.10
C GLY A 254 10.47 8.60 -10.17
N TYR A 255 10.96 9.36 -9.18
CA TYR A 255 10.91 10.83 -9.20
C TYR A 255 11.70 11.41 -10.39
N ARG A 256 12.93 10.94 -10.63
CA ARG A 256 13.75 11.42 -11.74
C ARG A 256 13.11 11.11 -13.09
N PHE A 257 12.53 9.92 -13.25
CA PHE A 257 11.78 9.55 -14.45
C PHE A 257 10.58 10.47 -14.66
N PHE A 258 9.80 10.75 -13.61
CA PHE A 258 8.68 11.68 -13.68
C PHE A 258 9.11 13.09 -14.10
N MET A 259 10.16 13.63 -13.49
CA MET A 259 10.67 14.97 -13.82
C MET A 259 11.22 15.05 -15.25
N TYR A 260 11.76 13.94 -15.78
CA TYR A 260 12.20 13.86 -17.17
C TYR A 260 10.99 13.94 -18.12
N CYS A 261 9.94 13.17 -17.86
CA CYS A 261 8.71 13.19 -18.67
C CYS A 261 7.88 14.47 -18.51
N GLN A 262 8.09 15.24 -17.44
CA GLN A 262 7.28 16.42 -17.13
C GLN A 262 7.38 17.53 -18.18
N GLU A 263 8.54 17.65 -18.84
CA GLU A 263 8.79 18.66 -19.85
C GLU A 263 7.87 18.50 -21.08
N GLU A 264 7.37 17.28 -21.32
CA GLU A 264 6.50 16.92 -22.45
C GLU A 264 5.01 16.81 -22.09
N PHE A 265 4.64 16.94 -20.80
CA PHE A 265 3.24 16.80 -20.37
C PHE A 265 2.30 17.84 -20.99
N ALA A 266 2.81 19.02 -21.35
CA ALA A 266 2.00 20.08 -21.98
C ALA A 266 1.46 19.67 -23.36
N ASP A 267 2.17 18.79 -24.07
CA ASP A 267 1.80 18.35 -25.42
C ASP A 267 0.80 17.19 -25.41
N VAL A 268 0.74 16.44 -24.30
CA VAL A 268 -0.08 15.23 -24.16
C VAL A 268 -1.39 15.49 -23.40
N LEU A 269 -1.45 16.54 -22.58
CA LEU A 269 -2.61 16.90 -21.76
C LEU A 269 -3.60 17.81 -22.45
#